data_AF-A0A257VY05-F1
#
_entry.id   AF-A0A257VY05-F1
#
_cell.length_a   1.000
_cell.length_b   1.000
_cell.length_c   1.000
_cell.angle_alpha   90.00
_cell.angle_beta   90.00
_cell.angle_gamma   90.00
#
_symmetry.space_group_name_H-M   'P 1'
#
loop_
_entity.id
_entity.type
_entity.pdbx_description
1 polymer ?
#
loop_
_entity_poly.entity_id
_entity_poly.type
_entity_poly.pdbx_seq_one_letter_code
_entity_poly.pdbx_strand_id
1 'polypeptide(L)'
;ASNRDQQNIGNLWQLAQPLQLAFKSGLFHRDSLFMKTLRRTLNPDQFTRYSSVLQERREFQYRARIELTVASMEGTLPLRQEHRQQFIDLIAKQTKPPTSFGQNDAMYIMWGASQIPEEQIKPLFSEEEWQRMSAILNQTRGMGQWLKQSGMVEDVDNEPADRPAMGALIEVLP
;
A
#
# COMPACT_ATOMS: atom_id res chain seq x y z
N ALA A 1 32.29 -25.49 16.13
CA ALA A 1 32.14 -24.04 16.35
C ALA A 1 32.06 -23.80 17.86
N SER A 2 32.84 -22.86 18.38
CA SER A 2 33.04 -22.65 19.83
C SER A 2 31.85 -21.89 20.43
N ASN A 3 31.49 -22.18 21.68
CA ASN A 3 30.42 -21.50 22.44
C ASN A 3 30.64 -19.96 22.49
N ARG A 4 31.89 -19.50 22.37
CA ARG A 4 32.26 -18.08 22.24
C ARG A 4 31.78 -17.44 20.93
N ASP A 5 31.73 -18.18 19.84
CA ASP A 5 31.28 -17.66 18.54
C ASP A 5 29.77 -17.42 18.55
N GLN A 6 29.00 -18.31 19.20
CA GLN A 6 27.57 -18.16 19.38
C GLN A 6 27.22 -16.96 20.29
N GLN A 7 27.99 -16.74 21.36
CA GLN A 7 27.82 -15.57 22.24
C GLN A 7 28.19 -14.25 21.53
N ASN A 8 29.26 -14.25 20.73
CA ASN A 8 29.63 -13.08 19.93
C ASN A 8 28.60 -12.74 18.84
N ILE A 9 28.03 -13.75 18.16
CA ILE A 9 26.97 -13.55 17.17
C ILE A 9 25.69 -13.01 17.84
N GLY A 10 25.33 -13.50 19.02
CA GLY A 10 24.20 -12.98 19.80
C GLY A 10 24.38 -11.49 20.16
N ASN A 11 25.57 -11.11 20.61
CA ASN A 11 25.91 -9.72 20.94
C ASN A 11 25.89 -8.80 19.70
N LEU A 12 26.36 -9.29 18.55
CA LEU A 12 26.29 -8.55 17.28
C LEU A 12 24.84 -8.33 16.83
N TRP A 13 23.97 -9.33 17.02
CA TRP A 13 22.55 -9.20 16.69
C TRP A 13 21.85 -8.14 17.56
N GLN A 14 22.16 -8.10 18.86
CA GLN A 14 21.63 -7.07 19.77
C GLN A 14 22.12 -5.66 19.39
N LEU A 15 23.38 -5.51 18.99
CA LEU A 15 23.95 -4.23 18.52
C LEU A 15 23.35 -3.77 17.19
N ALA A 16 22.96 -4.70 16.31
CA ALA A 16 22.39 -4.39 15.01
C ALA A 16 20.88 -4.02 15.06
N GLN A 17 20.17 -4.42 16.12
CA GLN A 17 18.72 -4.17 16.24
C GLN A 17 18.33 -2.69 16.14
N PRO A 18 18.98 -1.74 16.85
CA PRO A 18 18.63 -0.32 16.76
C PRO A 18 18.87 0.26 15.36
N LEU A 19 19.93 -0.17 14.68
CA LEU A 19 20.23 0.23 13.30
C LEU A 19 19.19 -0.30 12.32
N GLN A 20 18.76 -1.56 12.47
CA GLN A 20 17.66 -2.10 11.66
C GLN A 20 16.34 -1.40 11.96
N LEU A 21 16.08 -1.04 13.22
CA LEU A 21 14.89 -0.27 13.59
C LEU A 21 14.93 1.11 12.95
N ALA A 22 16.04 1.86 13.08
CA ALA A 22 16.24 3.19 12.51
C ALA A 22 16.18 3.19 10.97
N PHE A 23 16.73 2.15 10.34
CA PHE A 23 16.65 1.96 8.90
C PHE A 23 15.21 1.66 8.43
N LYS A 24 14.49 0.82 9.18
CA LYS A 24 13.06 0.56 8.95
C LYS A 24 12.19 1.78 9.28
N SER A 25 12.61 2.63 10.21
CA SER A 25 11.79 3.70 10.78
C SER A 25 12.08 5.12 10.28
N GLY A 26 13.18 5.43 9.56
CA GLY A 26 13.23 6.76 8.92
C GLY A 26 14.51 7.38 8.40
N LEU A 27 15.02 6.86 7.28
CA LEU A 27 15.81 7.68 6.35
C LEU A 27 15.07 7.96 5.04
N PHE A 28 14.19 7.06 4.59
CA PHE A 28 13.58 7.12 3.26
C PHE A 28 12.04 7.08 3.27
N HIS A 29 11.40 7.27 4.43
CA HIS A 29 9.92 7.38 4.49
C HIS A 29 9.44 8.76 4.02
N ARG A 30 8.14 8.88 3.73
CA ARG A 30 7.47 10.11 3.24
C ARG A 30 7.83 11.35 4.05
N ASP A 31 7.87 11.22 5.38
CA ASP A 31 8.16 12.33 6.29
C ASP A 31 9.66 12.54 6.64
N SER A 32 10.58 11.83 5.98
CA SER A 32 11.99 11.85 6.37
C SER A 32 12.63 13.18 5.99
N LEU A 33 13.70 13.57 6.69
CA LEU A 33 14.46 14.78 6.35
C LEU A 33 14.91 14.74 4.88
N PHE A 34 15.32 13.57 4.39
CA PHE A 34 15.69 13.36 2.99
C PHE A 34 14.56 13.71 2.02
N MET A 35 13.33 13.24 2.27
CA MET A 35 12.18 13.56 1.42
C MET A 35 11.79 15.05 1.49
N LYS A 36 11.93 15.66 2.67
CA LYS A 36 11.68 17.10 2.87
C LYS A 36 12.71 17.97 2.14
N THR A 37 13.98 17.56 2.13
CA THR A 37 15.05 18.27 1.41
C THR A 37 14.97 18.04 -0.09
N LEU A 38 14.63 16.82 -0.54
CA LEU A 38 14.50 16.46 -1.97
C LEU A 38 13.64 17.47 -2.76
N ARG A 39 12.52 17.91 -2.18
CA ARG A 39 11.62 18.91 -2.80
C ARG A 39 12.26 20.27 -3.04
N ARG A 40 13.27 20.64 -2.25
CA ARG A 40 13.99 21.92 -2.35
C ARG A 40 15.33 21.80 -3.07
N THR A 41 15.88 20.59 -3.18
CA THR A 41 17.16 20.32 -3.84
C THR A 41 17.01 20.02 -5.33
N LEU A 42 15.92 19.36 -5.73
CA LEU A 42 15.66 19.05 -7.13
C LEU A 42 15.02 20.24 -7.84
N ASN A 43 15.40 20.46 -9.10
CA ASN A 43 14.65 21.34 -9.98
C ASN A 43 13.29 20.69 -10.37
N PRO A 44 12.34 21.44 -10.94
CA PRO A 44 11.02 20.92 -11.27
C PRO A 44 11.02 19.69 -12.18
N ASP A 45 11.90 19.65 -13.18
CA ASP A 45 12.01 18.52 -14.12
C ASP A 45 12.53 17.25 -13.44
N GLN A 46 13.55 17.41 -12.59
CA GLN A 46 14.12 16.32 -11.79
C GLN A 46 13.10 15.78 -10.78
N PHE A 47 12.33 16.67 -10.13
CA PHE A 47 11.30 16.27 -9.19
C PHE A 47 10.16 15.50 -9.90
N THR A 48 9.78 15.93 -11.10
CA THR A 48 8.77 15.25 -11.91
C THR A 48 9.22 13.84 -12.29
N ARG A 49 10.46 13.68 -12.80
CA ARG A 49 11.02 12.37 -13.12
C ARG A 49 11.17 11.47 -11.90
N TYR A 50 11.57 12.03 -10.76
CA TYR A 50 11.67 11.28 -9.52
C TYR A 50 10.30 10.78 -9.06
N SER A 51 9.29 11.64 -9.13
CA SER A 51 7.92 11.32 -8.73
C SER A 51 7.28 10.25 -9.63
N SER A 52 7.55 10.29 -10.94
CA SER A 52 7.05 9.25 -11.87
C SER A 52 7.64 7.89 -11.54
N VAL A 53 8.95 7.79 -11.30
CA VAL A 53 9.61 6.53 -10.92
C VAL A 53 9.06 5.99 -9.59
N LEU A 54 8.82 6.86 -8.61
CA LEU A 54 8.20 6.46 -7.34
C LEU A 54 6.76 5.95 -7.51
N GLN A 55 6.00 6.57 -8.41
CA GLN A 55 4.65 6.15 -8.73
C GLN A 55 4.64 4.79 -9.41
N GLU A 56 5.44 4.62 -10.47
CA GLU A 56 5.60 3.35 -11.20
C GLU A 56 6.00 2.21 -10.24
N ARG A 57 6.97 2.46 -9.36
CA ARG A 57 7.38 1.48 -8.34
C ARG A 57 6.23 1.12 -7.40
N ARG A 58 5.43 2.10 -6.98
CA ARG A 58 4.27 1.86 -6.09
C ARG A 58 3.18 1.07 -6.79
N GLU A 59 2.88 1.38 -8.04
CA GLU A 59 1.90 0.65 -8.85
C GLU A 59 2.34 -0.79 -9.09
N PHE A 60 3.61 -1.01 -9.45
CA PHE A 60 4.18 -2.34 -9.60
C PHE A 60 4.10 -3.16 -8.30
N GLN A 61 4.52 -2.55 -7.18
CA GLN A 61 4.45 -3.20 -5.88
C GLN A 61 3.00 -3.52 -5.50
N TYR A 62 2.06 -2.61 -5.77
CA TYR A 62 0.65 -2.83 -5.48
C TYR A 62 0.07 -3.99 -6.28
N ARG A 63 0.36 -4.05 -7.58
CA ARG A 63 -0.05 -5.18 -8.44
C ARG A 63 0.48 -6.51 -7.91
N ALA A 64 1.77 -6.58 -7.56
CA ALA A 64 2.36 -7.79 -6.98
C ALA A 64 1.67 -8.21 -5.65
N ARG A 65 1.27 -7.24 -4.82
CA ARG A 65 0.51 -7.51 -3.59
C ARG A 65 -0.90 -8.02 -3.86
N ILE A 66 -1.57 -7.49 -4.89
CA ILE A 66 -2.88 -7.98 -5.34
C ILE A 66 -2.74 -9.44 -5.80
N GLU A 67 -1.77 -9.73 -6.65
CA GLU A 67 -1.50 -11.08 -7.14
C GLU A 67 -1.25 -12.06 -5.99
N LEU A 68 -0.41 -11.68 -5.02
CA LEU A 68 -0.14 -12.50 -3.82
C LEU A 68 -1.40 -12.71 -2.97
N THR A 69 -2.21 -11.66 -2.80
CA THR A 69 -3.45 -11.73 -2.02
C THR A 69 -4.44 -12.68 -2.68
N VAL A 70 -4.67 -12.56 -3.99
CA VAL A 70 -5.57 -13.44 -4.72
C VAL A 70 -5.03 -14.88 -4.74
N ALA A 71 -3.73 -15.08 -4.92
CA ALA A 71 -3.12 -16.41 -4.85
C ALA A 71 -3.30 -17.06 -3.47
N SER A 72 -3.20 -16.29 -2.38
CA SER A 72 -3.42 -16.81 -1.03
C SER A 72 -4.85 -17.29 -0.77
N MET A 73 -5.82 -16.87 -1.59
CA MET A 73 -7.22 -17.29 -1.49
C MET A 73 -7.48 -18.64 -2.15
N GLU A 74 -6.56 -19.18 -2.98
CA GLU A 74 -6.78 -20.40 -3.78
C GLU A 74 -7.22 -21.61 -2.92
N GLY A 75 -6.80 -21.69 -1.66
CA GLY A 75 -7.23 -22.75 -0.74
C GLY A 75 -8.69 -22.66 -0.28
N THR A 76 -9.32 -21.49 -0.39
CA THR A 76 -10.71 -21.23 0.05
C THR A 76 -11.67 -20.98 -1.12
N LEU A 77 -11.14 -20.34 -2.17
CA LEU A 77 -11.85 -19.98 -3.39
C LEU A 77 -10.96 -20.36 -4.58
N PRO A 78 -11.05 -21.61 -5.06
CA PRO A 78 -10.33 -22.00 -6.26
C PRO A 78 -10.96 -21.28 -7.46
N LEU A 79 -10.29 -20.25 -7.94
CA LEU A 79 -10.69 -19.48 -9.11
C LEU A 79 -10.10 -20.11 -10.37
N ARG A 80 -10.86 -20.06 -11.46
CA ARG A 80 -10.29 -20.29 -12.80
C ARG A 80 -9.23 -19.22 -13.11
N GLN A 81 -8.20 -19.59 -13.86
CA GLN A 81 -7.11 -18.67 -14.21
C GLN A 81 -7.63 -17.37 -14.85
N GLU A 82 -8.63 -17.46 -15.73
CA GLU A 82 -9.24 -16.30 -16.36
C GLU A 82 -9.94 -15.37 -15.35
N HIS A 83 -10.81 -15.92 -14.50
CA HIS A 83 -11.51 -15.17 -13.45
C HIS A 83 -10.52 -14.52 -12.47
N ARG A 84 -9.46 -15.24 -12.09
CA ARG A 84 -8.37 -14.72 -11.27
C ARG A 84 -7.71 -13.51 -11.93
N GLN A 85 -7.36 -13.61 -13.21
CA GLN A 85 -6.68 -12.53 -13.93
C GLN A 85 -7.59 -11.30 -14.06
N GLN A 86 -8.85 -11.51 -14.44
CA GLN A 86 -9.84 -10.44 -14.52
C GLN A 86 -10.05 -9.75 -13.18
N PHE A 87 -10.07 -10.50 -12.08
CA PHE A 87 -10.21 -9.94 -10.74
C PHE A 87 -8.99 -9.11 -10.33
N ILE A 88 -7.78 -9.61 -10.58
CA ILE A 88 -6.53 -8.87 -10.33
C ILE A 88 -6.52 -7.55 -11.10
N ASP A 89 -6.84 -7.59 -12.39
CA ASP A 89 -6.84 -6.41 -13.25
C ASP A 89 -7.95 -5.42 -12.84
N LEU A 90 -9.12 -5.90 -12.43
CA LEU A 90 -10.20 -5.05 -11.93
C LEU A 90 -9.79 -4.31 -10.65
N ILE A 91 -9.18 -5.02 -9.68
CA ILE A 91 -8.69 -4.38 -8.46
C ILE A 91 -7.62 -3.34 -8.81
N ALA A 92 -6.60 -3.71 -9.60
CA ALA A 92 -5.51 -2.81 -9.96
C ALA A 92 -6.00 -1.54 -10.68
N LYS A 93 -7.10 -1.66 -11.45
CA LYS A 93 -7.71 -0.53 -12.16
C LYS A 93 -8.59 0.36 -11.28
N GLN A 94 -9.37 -0.23 -10.36
CA GLN A 94 -10.41 0.49 -9.61
C GLN A 94 -9.98 0.93 -8.21
N THR A 95 -8.84 0.46 -7.73
CA THR A 95 -8.36 0.75 -6.37
C THR A 95 -7.01 1.46 -6.40
N LYS A 96 -6.67 2.09 -5.28
CA LYS A 96 -5.40 2.82 -5.13
C LYS A 96 -4.47 2.08 -4.18
N PRO A 97 -3.15 2.12 -4.39
CA PRO A 97 -2.19 1.61 -3.41
C PRO A 97 -2.40 2.24 -2.02
N PRO A 98 -2.14 1.52 -0.92
CA PRO A 98 -2.21 2.08 0.42
C PRO A 98 -1.13 3.16 0.62
N THR A 99 -1.32 4.01 1.62
CA THR A 99 -0.33 5.06 1.99
C THR A 99 1.03 4.46 2.33
N SER A 100 1.02 3.27 2.93
CA SER A 100 2.20 2.47 3.23
C SER A 100 1.88 0.98 3.10
N PHE A 101 2.83 0.22 2.56
CA PHE A 101 2.75 -1.24 2.52
C PHE A 101 3.21 -1.84 3.86
N GLY A 102 2.60 -2.95 4.25
CA GLY A 102 2.88 -3.63 5.51
C GLY A 102 2.26 -5.02 5.62
N GLN A 103 2.09 -5.48 6.86
CA GLN A 103 1.58 -6.83 7.14
C GLN A 103 0.11 -7.01 6.75
N ASN A 104 -0.67 -5.92 6.72
CA ASN A 104 -2.11 -5.97 6.45
C ASN A 104 -2.46 -5.60 4.99
N ASP A 105 -1.50 -5.67 4.06
CA ASP A 105 -1.72 -5.37 2.64
C ASP A 105 -2.88 -6.17 2.06
N ALA A 106 -2.98 -7.47 2.39
CA ALA A 106 -4.06 -8.34 1.95
C ALA A 106 -5.44 -7.85 2.44
N MET A 107 -5.53 -7.39 3.69
CA MET A 107 -6.78 -6.85 4.23
C MET A 107 -7.18 -5.55 3.53
N TYR A 108 -6.21 -4.65 3.31
CA TYR A 108 -6.45 -3.41 2.57
C TYR A 108 -6.94 -3.69 1.15
N ILE A 109 -6.32 -4.63 0.44
CA ILE A 109 -6.70 -5.02 -0.92
C ILE A 109 -8.12 -5.57 -0.96
N MET A 110 -8.47 -6.49 -0.05
CA MET A 110 -9.81 -7.07 -0.01
C MET A 110 -10.88 -6.08 0.46
N TRP A 111 -10.52 -5.13 1.31
CA TRP A 111 -11.39 -4.00 1.60
C TRP A 111 -11.59 -3.13 0.35
N GLY A 112 -10.54 -2.77 -0.37
CA GLY A 112 -10.64 -2.03 -1.63
C GLY A 112 -11.53 -2.73 -2.65
N ALA A 113 -11.36 -4.04 -2.81
CA ALA A 113 -12.23 -4.86 -3.66
C ALA A 113 -13.70 -4.82 -3.21
N SER A 114 -13.98 -4.76 -1.90
CA SER A 114 -15.35 -4.67 -1.37
C SER A 114 -16.07 -3.34 -1.64
N GLN A 115 -15.31 -2.31 -2.03
CA GLN A 115 -15.83 -1.00 -2.41
C GLN A 115 -16.14 -0.92 -3.92
N ILE A 116 -15.72 -1.90 -4.71
CA ILE A 116 -16.03 -1.96 -6.15
C ILE A 116 -17.53 -2.28 -6.30
N PRO A 117 -18.27 -1.57 -7.18
CA PRO A 117 -19.69 -1.85 -7.38
C PRO A 117 -19.94 -3.29 -7.80
N GLU A 118 -20.99 -3.91 -7.23
CA GLU A 118 -21.31 -5.32 -7.42
C GLU A 118 -21.45 -5.67 -8.90
N GLU A 119 -22.09 -4.80 -9.68
CA GLU A 119 -22.32 -4.95 -11.11
C GLU A 119 -21.03 -5.05 -11.95
N GLN A 120 -19.88 -4.60 -11.43
CA GLN A 120 -18.60 -4.70 -12.12
C GLN A 120 -17.82 -5.95 -11.72
N ILE A 121 -17.95 -6.36 -10.46
CA ILE A 121 -17.16 -7.46 -9.88
C ILE A 121 -17.87 -8.81 -10.05
N LYS A 122 -19.19 -8.87 -9.89
CA LYS A 122 -19.99 -10.10 -9.99
C LYS A 122 -19.83 -10.83 -11.33
N PRO A 123 -19.83 -10.15 -12.50
CA PRO A 123 -19.70 -10.82 -13.79
C PRO A 123 -18.36 -11.55 -14.01
N LEU A 124 -17.36 -11.31 -13.16
CA LEU A 124 -16.05 -11.99 -13.25
C LEU A 124 -16.06 -13.40 -12.68
N PHE A 125 -17.17 -13.80 -12.05
CA PHE A 125 -17.28 -15.06 -11.32
C PHE A 125 -18.48 -15.85 -11.83
N SER A 126 -18.38 -17.18 -11.77
CA SER A 126 -19.56 -18.03 -11.82
C SER A 126 -20.40 -17.87 -10.54
N GLU A 127 -21.65 -18.32 -10.56
CA GLU A 127 -22.55 -18.17 -9.41
C GLU A 127 -21.99 -18.81 -8.11
N GLU A 128 -21.35 -19.98 -8.22
CA GLU A 128 -20.72 -20.66 -7.07
C GLU A 128 -19.51 -19.87 -6.51
N GLU A 129 -18.67 -19.34 -7.40
CA GLU A 129 -17.54 -18.50 -7.02
C GLU A 129 -18.02 -17.18 -6.39
N TRP A 130 -19.10 -16.61 -6.94
CA TRP A 130 -19.70 -15.37 -6.45
C TRP A 130 -20.30 -15.52 -5.06
N GLN A 131 -20.98 -16.63 -4.76
CA GLN A 131 -21.52 -16.86 -3.40
C GLN A 131 -20.42 -16.83 -2.33
N ARG A 132 -19.26 -17.41 -2.63
CA ARG A 132 -18.11 -17.38 -1.71
C ARG A 132 -17.42 -16.01 -1.70
N MET A 133 -17.19 -15.42 -2.87
CA MET A 133 -16.54 -14.11 -2.97
C MET A 133 -17.37 -13.02 -2.29
N SER A 134 -18.68 -12.98 -2.52
CA SER A 134 -19.60 -12.02 -1.89
C SER A 134 -19.59 -12.13 -0.36
N ALA A 135 -19.49 -13.33 0.21
CA ALA A 135 -19.34 -13.50 1.65
C ALA A 135 -18.05 -12.85 2.17
N ILE A 136 -16.93 -13.06 1.47
CA ILE A 136 -15.63 -12.45 1.82
C ILE A 136 -15.70 -10.93 1.69
N LEU A 137 -16.25 -10.40 0.59
CA LEU A 137 -16.38 -8.95 0.36
C LEU A 137 -17.32 -8.29 1.38
N ASN A 138 -18.42 -8.96 1.76
CA ASN A 138 -19.32 -8.46 2.79
C ASN A 138 -18.62 -8.40 4.16
N GLN A 139 -17.79 -9.38 4.50
CA GLN A 139 -17.00 -9.39 5.72
C GLN A 139 -15.97 -8.26 5.76
N THR A 140 -15.27 -8.02 4.65
CA THR A 140 -14.21 -7.00 4.60
C THR A 140 -14.73 -5.57 4.54
N ARG A 141 -15.99 -5.37 4.10
CA ARG A 141 -16.63 -4.04 4.03
C ARG A 141 -16.64 -3.33 5.40
N GLY A 142 -16.80 -4.08 6.49
CA GLY A 142 -16.78 -3.55 7.86
C GLY A 142 -15.40 -3.12 8.38
N MET A 143 -14.31 -3.45 7.68
CA MET A 143 -12.93 -3.22 8.15
C MET A 143 -12.41 -1.80 7.90
N GLY A 144 -13.17 -0.95 7.18
CA GLY A 144 -12.72 0.38 6.78
C GLY A 144 -12.32 1.28 7.96
N GLN A 145 -13.08 1.25 9.06
CA GLN A 145 -12.75 2.03 10.26
C GLN A 145 -11.40 1.63 10.89
N TRP A 146 -11.13 0.33 10.95
CA TRP A 146 -9.85 -0.17 11.46
C TRP A 146 -8.69 0.14 10.49
N LEU A 147 -8.91 0.09 9.17
CA LEU A 147 -7.90 0.48 8.18
C LEU A 147 -7.55 1.97 8.25
N LYS A 148 -8.53 2.83 8.54
CA LYS A 148 -8.28 4.25 8.83
C LYS A 148 -7.46 4.42 10.11
N GLN A 149 -7.86 3.76 11.21
CA GLN A 149 -7.15 3.82 12.49
C GLN A 149 -5.70 3.28 12.41
N SER A 150 -5.45 2.31 11.53
CA SER A 150 -4.10 1.76 11.29
C SER A 150 -3.26 2.59 10.31
N GLY A 151 -3.81 3.69 9.76
CA GLY A 151 -3.10 4.62 8.87
C GLY A 151 -2.90 4.10 7.43
N MET A 152 -3.59 3.03 7.04
CA MET A 152 -3.49 2.45 5.69
C MET A 152 -4.37 3.17 4.66
N VAL A 153 -5.43 3.82 5.13
CA VAL A 153 -6.32 4.69 4.34
C VAL A 153 -6.11 6.12 4.81
N GLU A 154 -5.94 7.07 3.88
CA GLU A 154 -5.87 8.49 4.24
C GLU A 154 -7.21 8.93 4.87
N ASP A 155 -7.14 9.53 6.05
CA ASP A 155 -8.29 10.16 6.69
C ASP A 155 -8.53 11.52 6.03
N VAL A 156 -9.41 11.54 5.03
CA VAL A 156 -9.73 12.76 4.26
C VAL A 156 -10.34 13.85 5.15
N ASP A 157 -10.88 13.48 6.31
CA ASP A 157 -11.47 14.40 7.30
C ASP A 157 -10.43 14.97 8.28
N ASN A 158 -9.16 14.53 8.20
CA ASN A 158 -8.06 14.92 9.07
C ASN A 158 -6.92 15.56 8.26
N GLU A 159 -7.27 16.31 7.21
CA GLU A 159 -6.37 17.31 6.66
C GLU A 159 -6.19 18.40 7.72
N PRO A 160 -4.98 18.64 8.25
CA PRO A 160 -4.76 19.85 9.03
C PRO A 160 -5.11 21.03 8.12
N ALA A 161 -6.03 21.88 8.57
CA ALA A 161 -6.60 23.05 7.88
C ALA A 161 -5.57 24.11 7.41
N ASP A 162 -4.28 23.78 7.46
CA ASP A 162 -3.14 24.65 7.27
C ASP A 162 -2.23 24.20 6.11
N ARG A 163 -2.79 23.47 5.14
CA ARG A 163 -2.18 23.34 3.82
C ARG A 163 -2.61 24.54 2.98
N PRO A 164 -1.81 25.62 2.85
CA PRO A 164 -2.12 26.62 1.87
C PRO A 164 -2.12 25.96 0.49
N ALA A 165 -3.16 26.23 -0.29
CA ALA A 165 -3.24 25.91 -1.69
C ALA A 165 -2.05 26.58 -2.41
N MET A 166 -0.96 25.84 -2.62
CA MET A 166 0.22 26.29 -3.37
C MET A 166 -0.08 26.28 -4.88
N GLY A 167 -1.12 27.02 -5.25
CA GLY A 167 -1.45 27.44 -6.61
C GLY A 167 -1.73 28.95 -6.72
N ALA A 168 -1.66 29.70 -5.60
CA ALA A 168 -2.04 31.12 -5.55
C ALA A 168 -0.92 32.07 -5.09
N LEU A 169 0.37 31.67 -5.19
CA LEU A 169 1.52 32.53 -4.87
C LEU A 169 2.44 32.78 -6.08
N ILE A 170 1.84 32.88 -7.27
CA ILE A 170 2.46 33.56 -8.41
C ILE A 170 1.52 34.67 -8.85
N GLU A 171 1.33 35.65 -7.99
CA GLU A 171 0.97 37.01 -8.38
C GLU A 171 1.14 37.88 -7.14
N VAL A 172 1.65 39.09 -7.34
CA VAL A 172 1.98 40.11 -6.34
C VAL A 172 3.39 39.97 -5.77
N LEU A 173 4.35 40.51 -6.52
CA LEU A 173 5.12 41.67 -6.05
C LEU A 173 5.56 42.49 -7.30
N PRO A 174 5.50 43.84 -7.24
CA PRO A 174 5.78 44.75 -8.35
C PRO A 174 7.27 44.80 -8.74
#